data_AF-A0A2G2CVX8-F1
#
_entry.id   AF-A0A2G2CVX8-F1
#
_cell.length_a   1.000
_cell.length_b   1.000
_cell.length_c   1.000
_cell.angle_alpha   90.00
_cell.angle_beta   90.00
_cell.angle_gamma   90.00
#
_symmetry.space_group_name_H-M   'P 1'
#
loop_
_entity.id
_entity.type
_entity.pdbx_description
1 polymer ?
#
loop_
_entity_poly.entity_id
_entity_poly.type
_entity_poly.pdbx_seq_one_letter_code
_entity_poly.pdbx_strand_id
1 'polypeptide(L)'
;MNNVKPETTTISDKVDAAHITVEKNILKYREVVKLDHHRMAERNGAETPPAIVSIFADDSSIVSELISKNQLIGVDMPFKILAYTEPDSQKASYAYTSAEFIQRRHDLKEEDLTAYKNVIDDVVAQLPQDLISSTDCSMVENGFGIINIESDFDFNLTLEKIREMVRDNQTNRRFSEIDLQKDAKGFDISVGPTMLCLFGVPEVGAEAMYDATKIGLDAFCQKVLVYEDPDGGVHVACNDATKFGELYYGKTNEGQVKVKIQMTLGLTNAVTNPEK
;
A
#
# COMPACT_ATOMS: atom_id res chain seq x y z
N MET A 1 -22.24 29.13 -36.65
CA MET A 1 -22.48 28.59 -35.29
C MET A 1 -21.75 27.26 -35.21
N ASN A 2 -20.56 27.26 -34.62
CA ASN A 2 -19.80 26.03 -34.39
C ASN A 2 -20.43 25.31 -33.20
N ASN A 3 -21.14 24.22 -33.46
CA ASN A 3 -21.57 23.28 -32.43
C ASN A 3 -20.32 22.59 -31.89
N VAL A 4 -19.73 23.17 -30.84
CA VAL A 4 -18.78 22.47 -29.99
C VAL A 4 -19.57 21.35 -29.31
N LYS A 5 -19.31 20.09 -29.69
CA LYS A 5 -19.79 18.94 -28.92
C LYS A 5 -19.28 19.12 -27.48
N PRO A 6 -20.14 18.98 -26.45
CA PRO A 6 -19.65 18.99 -25.08
C PRO A 6 -18.58 17.89 -24.96
N GLU A 7 -17.39 18.24 -24.47
CA GLU A 7 -16.35 17.26 -24.17
C GLU A 7 -16.93 16.24 -23.17
N THR A 8 -17.03 14.98 -23.60
CA THR A 8 -17.47 13.90 -22.73
C THR A 8 -16.35 13.60 -21.74
N THR A 9 -16.57 13.89 -20.46
CA THR A 9 -15.65 13.57 -19.36
C THR A 9 -15.28 12.08 -19.40
N THR A 10 -13.99 11.78 -19.57
CA THR A 10 -13.48 10.41 -19.61
C THR A 10 -13.52 9.77 -18.22
N ILE A 11 -13.37 8.45 -18.13
CA ILE A 11 -13.25 7.79 -16.83
C ILE A 11 -11.97 8.22 -16.08
N SER A 12 -10.88 8.49 -16.80
CA SER A 12 -9.66 9.06 -16.23
C SER A 12 -9.93 10.41 -15.57
N ASP A 13 -10.64 11.33 -16.26
CA ASP A 13 -10.97 12.65 -15.71
C ASP A 13 -11.83 12.55 -14.44
N LYS A 14 -12.73 11.55 -14.36
CA LYS A 14 -13.54 11.30 -13.16
C LYS A 14 -12.69 10.81 -12.00
N VAL A 15 -11.71 9.94 -12.24
CA VAL A 15 -10.78 9.48 -11.21
C VAL A 15 -9.84 10.60 -10.76
N ASP A 16 -9.40 11.47 -11.67
CA ASP A 16 -8.63 12.67 -11.29
C ASP A 16 -9.46 13.61 -10.42
N ALA A 17 -10.71 13.88 -10.77
CA ALA A 17 -11.61 14.69 -9.96
C ALA A 17 -11.88 14.05 -8.58
N ALA A 18 -12.01 12.72 -8.55
CA ALA A 18 -12.15 11.97 -7.31
C ALA A 18 -10.90 12.11 -6.43
N HIS A 19 -9.71 11.96 -7.01
CA HIS A 19 -8.43 12.14 -6.32
C HIS A 19 -8.23 13.58 -5.82
N ILE A 20 -8.59 14.60 -6.60
CA ILE A 20 -8.56 16.01 -6.16
C ILE A 20 -9.44 16.20 -4.91
N THR A 21 -10.55 15.47 -4.81
CA THR A 21 -11.39 15.49 -3.60
C THR A 21 -10.66 14.88 -2.40
N VAL A 22 -9.92 13.78 -2.60
CA VAL A 22 -9.04 13.20 -1.57
C VAL A 22 -7.99 14.24 -1.14
N GLU A 23 -7.23 14.81 -2.08
CA GLU A 23 -6.19 15.81 -1.80
C GLU A 23 -6.72 16.97 -0.95
N LYS A 24 -7.89 17.52 -1.30
CA LYS A 24 -8.54 18.60 -0.54
C LYS A 24 -8.84 18.21 0.91
N ASN A 25 -9.31 16.98 1.13
CA ASN A 25 -9.69 16.49 2.46
C ASN A 25 -8.46 16.11 3.31
N ILE A 26 -7.30 15.90 2.70
CA ILE A 26 -6.06 15.56 3.40
C ILE A 26 -5.03 16.69 3.47
N LEU A 27 -5.36 17.92 3.04
CA LEU A 27 -4.42 19.07 3.03
C LEU A 27 -3.78 19.39 4.39
N LYS A 28 -4.43 19.02 5.50
CA LYS A 28 -3.90 19.22 6.86
C LYS A 28 -2.87 18.16 7.28
N TYR A 29 -2.72 17.09 6.50
CA TYR A 29 -1.77 16.00 6.74
C TYR A 29 -0.55 16.16 5.85
N ARG A 30 0.56 15.55 6.25
CA ARG A 30 1.78 15.50 5.46
C ARG A 30 1.60 14.49 4.33
N GLU A 31 1.72 14.95 3.09
CA GLU A 31 1.80 14.04 1.94
C GLU A 31 3.10 13.21 2.03
N VAL A 32 2.96 11.89 1.97
CA VAL A 32 4.10 10.96 1.98
C VAL A 32 4.45 10.56 0.55
N VAL A 33 3.45 10.09 -0.21
CA VAL A 33 3.60 9.81 -1.64
C VAL A 33 2.23 9.73 -2.31
N LYS A 34 2.19 10.16 -3.57
CA LYS A 34 1.10 9.91 -4.51
C LYS A 34 1.55 8.94 -5.59
N LEU A 35 0.79 7.87 -5.79
CA LEU A 35 1.07 6.87 -6.82
C LEU A 35 -0.09 6.82 -7.80
N ASP A 36 0.16 7.30 -9.01
CA ASP A 36 -0.77 7.24 -10.13
C ASP A 36 -0.46 5.98 -10.96
N HIS A 37 -1.12 4.87 -10.62
CA HIS A 37 -0.81 3.56 -11.19
C HIS A 37 -1.04 3.53 -12.70
N HIS A 38 -2.13 4.12 -13.18
CA HIS A 38 -2.47 4.08 -14.61
C HIS A 38 -1.53 4.93 -15.47
N ARG A 39 -1.18 6.14 -15.06
CA ARG A 39 -0.21 6.95 -15.83
C ARG A 39 1.20 6.44 -15.72
N MET A 40 1.55 5.79 -14.60
CA MET A 40 2.82 5.08 -14.49
C MET A 40 2.88 3.89 -15.44
N ALA A 41 1.81 3.11 -15.57
CA ALA A 41 1.73 2.03 -16.55
C ALA A 41 1.82 2.55 -18.00
N GLU A 42 1.02 3.58 -18.36
CA GLU A 42 0.98 4.15 -19.71
C GLU A 42 2.36 4.63 -20.18
N ARG A 43 3.11 5.31 -19.30
CA ARG A 43 4.48 5.78 -19.60
C ARG A 43 5.47 4.65 -19.88
N ASN A 44 5.12 3.41 -19.55
CA ASN A 44 5.90 2.22 -19.84
C ASN A 44 5.19 1.28 -20.84
N GLY A 45 4.17 1.77 -21.55
CA GLY A 45 3.48 1.01 -22.62
C GLY A 45 2.53 -0.08 -22.11
N ALA A 46 2.11 -0.02 -20.85
CA ALA A 46 1.10 -0.89 -20.26
C ALA A 46 -0.18 -0.12 -19.92
N GLU A 47 -1.30 -0.81 -19.77
CA GLU A 47 -2.59 -0.22 -19.41
C GLU A 47 -3.17 -0.89 -18.17
N THR A 48 -3.79 -0.09 -17.31
CA THR A 48 -4.59 -0.53 -16.15
C THR A 48 -5.73 0.46 -15.97
N PRO A 49 -6.90 0.05 -15.45
CA PRO A 49 -7.95 1.00 -15.11
C PRO A 49 -7.42 2.16 -14.24
N PRO A 50 -7.93 3.40 -14.42
CA PRO A 50 -7.50 4.55 -13.65
C PRO A 50 -7.54 4.33 -12.13
N ALA A 51 -6.41 4.57 -11.49
CA ALA A 51 -6.20 4.34 -10.06
C ALA A 51 -5.08 5.25 -9.54
N ILE A 52 -5.38 6.03 -8.51
CA ILE A 52 -4.45 6.95 -7.85
C ILE A 52 -4.58 6.78 -6.34
N VAL A 53 -3.51 6.33 -5.69
CA VAL A 53 -3.44 6.20 -4.23
C VAL A 53 -2.66 7.36 -3.62
N SER A 54 -3.26 8.00 -2.62
CA SER A 54 -2.61 8.98 -1.76
C SER A 54 -2.22 8.31 -0.45
N ILE A 55 -0.93 8.36 -0.11
CA ILE A 55 -0.39 7.94 1.18
C ILE A 55 0.01 9.21 1.95
N PHE A 56 -0.48 9.33 3.17
CA PHE A 56 -0.28 10.51 4.00
C PHE A 56 -0.05 10.12 5.45
N ALA A 57 0.67 10.98 6.17
CA ALA A 57 0.94 10.82 7.58
C ALA A 57 0.29 11.96 8.36
N ASP A 58 -0.26 11.63 9.52
CA ASP A 58 -0.49 12.62 10.53
C ASP A 58 0.84 12.96 11.20
N ASP A 59 1.08 14.24 11.47
CA ASP A 59 2.27 14.67 12.23
C ASP A 59 2.01 14.46 13.74
N SER A 60 1.55 13.26 14.11
CA SER A 60 1.25 12.86 15.49
C SER A 60 1.76 11.44 15.80
N SER A 61 1.67 11.02 17.06
CA SER A 61 2.23 9.76 17.55
C SER A 61 1.45 8.51 17.11
N ILE A 62 0.28 8.62 16.47
CA ILE A 62 -0.62 7.49 16.19
C ILE A 62 0.10 6.30 15.53
N VAL A 63 0.77 6.54 14.40
CA VAL A 63 1.49 5.48 13.67
C VAL A 63 2.62 4.91 14.51
N SER A 64 3.33 5.76 15.25
CA SER A 64 4.46 5.35 16.10
C SER A 64 4.01 4.49 17.29
N GLU A 65 2.88 4.81 17.90
CA GLU A 65 2.27 4.05 18.98
C GLU A 65 1.84 2.66 18.51
N LEU A 66 1.23 2.57 17.32
CA LEU A 66 0.86 1.29 16.72
C LEU A 66 2.09 0.42 16.44
N ILE A 67 3.11 0.97 15.80
CA ILE A 67 4.35 0.23 15.46
C ILE A 67 5.10 -0.21 16.73
N SER A 68 5.04 0.57 17.82
CA SER A 68 5.65 0.18 19.10
C SER A 68 5.03 -1.08 19.73
N LYS A 69 3.79 -1.43 19.36
CA LYS A 69 3.12 -2.66 19.79
C LYS A 69 3.53 -3.85 18.94
N ASN A 70 3.62 -3.65 17.63
CA ASN A 70 4.04 -4.66 16.66
C ASN A 70 4.56 -3.97 15.39
N GLN A 71 5.86 -4.09 15.12
CA GLN A 71 6.47 -3.45 13.95
C GLN A 71 5.88 -3.92 12.63
N LEU A 72 5.34 -5.14 12.55
CA LEU A 72 4.69 -5.69 11.35
C LEU A 72 3.50 -4.83 10.87
N ILE A 73 2.86 -4.08 11.77
CA ILE A 73 1.79 -3.12 11.44
C ILE A 73 2.29 -2.08 10.42
N GLY A 74 3.60 -1.79 10.40
CA GLY A 74 4.22 -0.88 9.46
C GLY A 74 3.94 -1.20 7.98
N VAL A 75 3.58 -2.44 7.62
CA VAL A 75 3.22 -2.81 6.23
C VAL A 75 1.92 -2.13 5.76
N ASP A 76 1.06 -1.74 6.71
CA ASP A 76 -0.21 -1.07 6.46
C ASP A 76 -0.14 0.45 6.66
N MET A 77 0.95 0.94 7.26
CA MET A 77 1.14 2.34 7.63
C MET A 77 1.83 3.15 6.53
N PRO A 78 1.66 4.49 6.51
CA PRO A 78 0.69 5.27 7.30
C PRO A 78 -0.70 5.22 6.63
N PHE A 79 -1.49 6.29 6.69
CA PHE A 79 -2.85 6.31 6.12
C PHE A 79 -2.81 6.26 4.59
N LYS A 80 -3.83 5.61 3.99
CA LYS A 80 -3.95 5.48 2.54
C LYS A 80 -5.40 5.48 2.06
N ILE A 81 -5.64 6.23 0.97
CA ILE A 81 -6.92 6.29 0.26
C ILE A 81 -6.65 6.14 -1.23
N LEU A 82 -7.41 5.27 -1.89
CA LEU A 82 -7.38 5.01 -3.31
C LEU A 82 -8.60 5.67 -3.97
N ALA A 83 -8.37 6.55 -4.93
CA ALA A 83 -9.38 6.95 -5.92
C ALA A 83 -9.18 6.10 -7.18
N TYR A 84 -10.21 5.38 -7.63
CA TYR A 84 -10.07 4.43 -8.73
C TYR A 84 -11.38 4.20 -9.48
N THR A 85 -11.31 3.40 -10.54
CA THR A 85 -12.50 2.81 -11.17
C THR A 85 -12.38 1.29 -11.21
N GLU A 86 -13.53 0.61 -11.06
CA GLU A 86 -13.61 -0.82 -11.31
C GLU A 86 -13.39 -1.13 -12.80
N PRO A 87 -12.90 -2.32 -13.15
CA PRO A 87 -12.81 -2.77 -14.53
C PRO A 87 -14.16 -2.59 -15.25
N ASP A 88 -14.12 -2.10 -16.49
CA ASP A 88 -15.28 -1.82 -17.35
C ASP A 88 -16.33 -0.84 -16.79
N SER A 89 -16.00 -0.14 -15.69
CA SER A 89 -16.88 0.86 -15.09
C SER A 89 -16.68 2.25 -15.71
N GLN A 90 -17.72 3.08 -15.63
CA GLN A 90 -17.66 4.51 -15.93
C GLN A 90 -17.85 5.38 -14.68
N LYS A 91 -17.72 4.76 -13.50
CA LYS A 91 -17.88 5.36 -12.17
C LYS A 91 -16.52 5.38 -11.45
N ALA A 92 -16.17 6.54 -10.89
CA ALA A 92 -15.07 6.64 -9.94
C ALA A 92 -15.55 6.24 -8.54
N SER A 93 -14.65 5.63 -7.77
CA SER A 93 -14.89 5.08 -6.44
C SER A 93 -13.72 5.37 -5.52
N TYR A 94 -13.97 5.23 -4.23
CA TYR A 94 -12.96 5.36 -3.18
C TYR A 94 -12.79 4.03 -2.43
N ALA A 95 -11.56 3.70 -2.08
CA ALA A 95 -11.26 2.63 -1.13
C ALA A 95 -10.22 3.13 -0.13
N TYR A 96 -10.21 2.57 1.08
CA TYR A 96 -9.30 2.96 2.14
C TYR A 96 -9.05 1.77 3.06
N THR A 97 -7.93 1.80 3.80
CA THR A 97 -7.65 0.78 4.82
C THR A 97 -8.38 1.17 6.10
N SER A 98 -9.35 0.36 6.52
CA SER A 98 -10.14 0.64 7.73
C SER A 98 -9.39 0.23 9.00
N ALA A 99 -9.77 0.83 10.13
CA ALA A 99 -9.31 0.37 11.44
C ALA A 99 -9.67 -1.11 11.69
N GLU A 100 -10.88 -1.55 11.30
CA GLU A 100 -11.30 -2.95 11.43
C GLU A 100 -10.38 -3.91 10.67
N PHE A 101 -9.96 -3.55 9.46
CA PHE A 101 -9.01 -4.37 8.68
C PHE A 101 -7.68 -4.54 9.43
N ILE A 102 -7.09 -3.44 9.89
CA ILE A 102 -5.82 -3.46 10.64
C ILE A 102 -5.97 -4.23 11.95
N GLN A 103 -7.09 -4.03 12.65
CA GLN A 103 -7.41 -4.71 13.90
C GLN A 103 -7.35 -6.22 13.74
N ARG A 104 -8.09 -6.75 12.76
CA ARG A 104 -8.14 -8.19 12.51
C ARG A 104 -6.82 -8.74 11.98
N ARG A 105 -6.17 -7.99 11.08
CA ARG A 105 -4.91 -8.40 10.44
C ARG A 105 -3.74 -8.51 11.40
N HIS A 106 -3.71 -7.71 12.47
CA HIS A 106 -2.61 -7.67 13.44
C HIS A 106 -3.02 -8.08 14.86
N ASP A 107 -4.21 -8.65 15.02
CA ASP A 107 -4.79 -9.10 16.31
C ASP A 107 -4.73 -8.01 17.40
N LEU A 108 -5.12 -6.78 17.02
CA LEU A 108 -5.11 -5.64 17.94
C LEU A 108 -6.42 -5.53 18.71
N LYS A 109 -6.34 -4.90 19.88
CA LYS A 109 -7.54 -4.48 20.61
C LYS A 109 -8.16 -3.28 19.92
N GLU A 110 -9.48 -3.18 19.95
CA GLU A 110 -10.21 -2.05 19.37
C GLU A 110 -9.73 -0.69 19.91
N GLU A 111 -9.42 -0.64 21.22
CA GLU A 111 -8.93 0.56 21.90
C GLU A 111 -7.61 1.10 21.31
N ASP A 112 -6.74 0.21 20.81
CA ASP A 112 -5.44 0.56 20.23
C ASP A 112 -5.58 1.35 18.91
N LEU A 113 -6.72 1.23 18.22
CA LEU A 113 -6.96 1.84 16.92
C LEU A 113 -7.90 3.04 16.96
N THR A 114 -8.33 3.48 18.14
CA THR A 114 -9.28 4.59 18.30
C THR A 114 -8.81 5.85 17.58
N ALA A 115 -7.54 6.24 17.76
CA ALA A 115 -7.00 7.45 17.15
C ALA A 115 -6.85 7.31 15.63
N TYR A 116 -6.36 6.16 15.14
CA TYR A 116 -6.31 5.84 13.71
C TYR A 116 -7.70 5.91 13.08
N LYS A 117 -8.69 5.28 13.72
CA LYS A 117 -10.08 5.25 13.29
C LYS A 117 -10.65 6.66 13.15
N ASN A 118 -10.44 7.52 14.14
CA ASN A 118 -10.92 8.90 14.09
C ASN A 118 -10.35 9.66 12.89
N VAL A 119 -9.05 9.54 12.62
CA VAL A 119 -8.41 10.20 11.48
C VAL A 119 -8.99 9.71 10.14
N ILE A 120 -9.04 8.39 9.94
CA ILE A 120 -9.50 7.85 8.66
C ILE A 120 -10.99 8.08 8.44
N ASP A 121 -11.82 7.93 9.49
CA ASP A 121 -13.26 8.18 9.41
C ASP A 121 -13.58 9.65 9.16
N ASP A 122 -12.83 10.59 9.76
CA ASP A 122 -13.00 12.02 9.50
C ASP A 122 -12.73 12.37 8.04
N VAL A 123 -11.72 11.76 7.42
CA VAL A 123 -11.43 11.97 5.99
C VAL A 123 -12.49 11.31 5.12
N VAL A 124 -12.86 10.07 5.43
CA VAL A 124 -13.83 9.28 4.66
C VAL A 124 -15.25 9.86 4.74
N ALA A 125 -15.65 10.44 5.87
CA ALA A 125 -16.95 11.10 6.05
C ALA A 125 -17.14 12.31 5.11
N GLN A 126 -16.04 12.90 4.63
CA GLN A 126 -16.05 14.02 3.69
C GLN A 126 -16.04 13.58 2.22
N LEU A 127 -15.98 12.27 1.94
CA LEU A 127 -16.09 11.71 0.60
C LEU A 127 -17.55 11.42 0.24
N PRO A 128 -17.91 11.36 -1.06
CA PRO A 128 -19.22 10.89 -1.50
C PRO A 128 -19.49 9.44 -1.05
N GLN A 129 -20.42 9.26 -0.12
CA GLN A 129 -20.61 7.98 0.58
C GLN A 129 -21.07 6.84 -0.34
N ASP A 130 -21.82 7.14 -1.39
CA ASP A 130 -22.27 6.19 -2.41
C ASP A 130 -21.17 5.73 -3.38
N LEU A 131 -20.00 6.37 -3.31
CA LEU A 131 -18.82 6.03 -4.11
C LEU A 131 -17.78 5.22 -3.31
N ILE A 132 -17.97 5.06 -2.00
CA ILE A 132 -17.06 4.30 -1.14
C ILE A 132 -17.28 2.79 -1.36
N SER A 133 -16.20 2.09 -1.71
CA SER A 133 -16.11 0.64 -1.77
C SER A 133 -15.48 0.13 -0.48
N SER A 134 -16.33 -0.22 0.50
CA SER A 134 -15.88 -0.83 1.77
C SER A 134 -15.29 -2.22 1.54
N THR A 135 -14.48 -2.68 2.49
CA THR A 135 -13.89 -4.02 2.48
C THR A 135 -14.65 -4.90 3.47
N ASP A 136 -15.13 -6.05 3.00
CA ASP A 136 -15.64 -7.11 3.89
C ASP A 136 -14.46 -7.74 4.63
N CYS A 137 -14.38 -7.52 5.93
CA CYS A 137 -13.28 -8.00 6.76
C CYS A 137 -13.54 -9.39 7.37
N SER A 138 -14.63 -10.07 7.00
CA SER A 138 -15.01 -11.38 7.57
C SER A 138 -13.94 -12.46 7.35
N MET A 139 -13.26 -12.42 6.21
CA MET A 139 -12.18 -13.35 5.83
C MET A 139 -10.79 -12.88 6.29
N VAL A 140 -10.70 -11.72 6.93
CA VAL A 140 -9.42 -11.17 7.44
C VAL A 140 -9.15 -11.77 8.81
N GLU A 141 -8.01 -12.41 8.93
CA GLU A 141 -7.49 -13.04 10.15
C GLU A 141 -6.09 -12.49 10.46
N ASN A 142 -5.53 -12.85 11.62
CA ASN A 142 -4.18 -12.45 12.00
C ASN A 142 -3.15 -12.91 10.95
N GLY A 143 -2.32 -11.98 10.46
CA GLY A 143 -1.34 -12.24 9.41
C GLY A 143 -1.91 -12.30 7.99
N PHE A 144 -3.19 -11.92 7.77
CA PHE A 144 -3.84 -12.02 6.47
C PHE A 144 -2.99 -11.42 5.33
N GLY A 145 -2.71 -12.22 4.31
CA GLY A 145 -2.03 -11.76 3.09
C GLY A 145 -0.65 -11.15 3.34
N ILE A 146 0.04 -11.51 4.43
CA ILE A 146 1.42 -11.10 4.70
C ILE A 146 2.35 -12.24 4.30
N ILE A 147 3.31 -11.95 3.43
CA ILE A 147 4.51 -12.77 3.24
C ILE A 147 5.55 -12.19 4.19
N ASN A 148 6.06 -12.99 5.13
CA ASN A 148 7.10 -12.57 6.08
C ASN A 148 8.30 -13.52 5.99
N ILE A 149 9.49 -12.97 5.82
CA ILE A 149 10.73 -13.70 5.61
C ILE A 149 11.74 -13.22 6.64
N GLU A 150 12.27 -14.13 7.44
CA GLU A 150 13.39 -13.85 8.33
C GLU A 150 14.69 -13.70 7.50
N SER A 151 15.45 -12.65 7.79
CA SER A 151 16.73 -12.35 7.15
C SER A 151 17.88 -13.01 7.90
N ASP A 152 18.86 -13.53 7.16
CA ASP A 152 20.13 -14.02 7.72
C ASP A 152 21.13 -12.90 8.03
N PHE A 153 20.77 -11.65 7.75
CA PHE A 153 21.63 -10.48 7.86
C PHE A 153 21.07 -9.48 8.87
N ASP A 154 21.94 -8.61 9.39
CA ASP A 154 21.50 -7.47 10.21
C ASP A 154 20.61 -6.50 9.42
N PHE A 155 19.96 -5.59 10.13
CA PHE A 155 18.98 -4.67 9.54
C PHE A 155 19.55 -3.83 8.39
N ASN A 156 20.76 -3.30 8.55
CA ASN A 156 21.35 -2.39 7.56
C ASN A 156 21.74 -3.14 6.29
N LEU A 157 22.36 -4.32 6.44
CA LEU A 157 22.74 -5.16 5.31
C LEU A 157 21.51 -5.73 4.60
N THR A 158 20.47 -6.10 5.34
CA THR A 158 19.17 -6.51 4.78
C THR A 158 18.59 -5.40 3.91
N LEU A 159 18.54 -4.17 4.42
CA LEU A 159 18.00 -3.02 3.70
C LEU A 159 18.83 -2.69 2.44
N GLU A 160 20.16 -2.81 2.50
CA GLU A 160 21.05 -2.67 1.34
C GLU A 160 20.74 -3.72 0.26
N LYS A 161 20.63 -4.99 0.65
CA LYS A 161 20.30 -6.11 -0.26
C LYS A 161 18.93 -5.95 -0.92
N ILE A 162 17.93 -5.46 -0.17
CA ILE A 162 16.62 -5.14 -0.73
C ILE A 162 16.74 -4.01 -1.77
N ARG A 163 17.52 -2.96 -1.49
CA ARG A 163 17.76 -1.87 -2.46
C ARG A 163 18.51 -2.37 -3.71
N GLU A 164 19.45 -3.31 -3.56
CA GLU A 164 20.14 -3.95 -4.68
C GLU A 164 19.21 -4.77 -5.56
N MET A 165 18.41 -5.66 -4.96
CA MET A 165 17.38 -6.43 -5.67
C MET A 165 16.45 -5.51 -6.48
N VAL A 166 16.09 -4.34 -5.94
CA VAL A 166 15.29 -3.36 -6.66
C VAL A 166 16.07 -2.72 -7.82
N ARG A 167 17.34 -2.34 -7.62
CA ARG A 167 18.17 -1.70 -8.67
C ARG A 167 18.52 -2.61 -9.84
N ASP A 168 18.84 -3.88 -9.56
CA ASP A 168 19.31 -4.84 -10.57
C ASP A 168 18.19 -5.24 -11.55
N ASN A 169 16.94 -5.12 -11.10
CA ASN A 169 15.78 -5.14 -11.97
C ASN A 169 15.66 -3.77 -12.65
N GLN A 170 16.25 -3.61 -13.85
CA GLN A 170 16.33 -2.32 -14.58
C GLN A 170 14.98 -1.61 -14.87
N THR A 171 13.85 -2.24 -14.53
CA THR A 171 12.49 -1.71 -14.64
C THR A 171 11.87 -1.29 -13.30
N ASN A 172 12.48 -1.67 -12.17
CA ASN A 172 12.00 -1.38 -10.83
C ASN A 172 12.30 0.07 -10.44
N ARG A 173 11.26 0.78 -10.00
CA ARG A 173 11.37 2.17 -9.56
C ARG A 173 11.25 2.26 -8.05
N ARG A 174 12.13 3.04 -7.43
CA ARG A 174 12.00 3.47 -6.04
C ARG A 174 11.06 4.67 -5.98
N PHE A 175 9.94 4.52 -5.29
CA PHE A 175 8.93 5.57 -5.17
C PHE A 175 9.10 6.38 -3.89
N SER A 176 9.33 5.69 -2.76
CA SER A 176 9.57 6.33 -1.47
C SER A 176 10.17 5.33 -0.47
N GLU A 177 10.82 5.84 0.57
CA GLU A 177 11.21 5.08 1.76
C GLU A 177 10.76 5.89 2.98
N ILE A 178 10.15 5.23 3.95
CA ILE A 178 9.56 5.83 5.14
C ILE A 178 10.26 5.23 6.35
N ASP A 179 11.07 6.04 7.02
CA ASP A 179 11.80 5.65 8.22
C ASP A 179 10.88 5.78 9.45
N LEU A 180 10.17 4.69 9.71
CA LEU A 180 9.18 4.64 10.79
C LEU A 180 9.84 4.68 12.18
N GLN A 181 11.09 4.23 12.30
CA GLN A 181 11.86 4.40 13.53
C GLN A 181 12.18 5.88 13.78
N LYS A 182 12.62 6.61 12.74
CA LYS A 182 12.93 8.04 12.86
C LYS A 182 11.68 8.84 13.21
N ASP A 183 10.54 8.52 12.60
CA ASP A 183 9.27 9.18 12.92
C ASP A 183 8.88 8.91 14.38
N ALA A 184 9.00 7.67 14.88
CA ALA A 184 8.75 7.33 16.29
C ALA A 184 9.68 8.06 17.27
N LYS A 185 10.98 8.15 16.96
CA LYS A 185 11.94 8.93 17.76
C LYS A 185 11.56 10.41 17.85
N GLY A 186 10.94 10.97 16.81
CA GLY A 186 10.43 12.34 16.80
C GLY A 186 9.33 12.61 17.84
N PHE A 187 8.67 11.56 18.33
CA PHE A 187 7.64 11.61 19.37
C PHE A 187 8.12 10.99 20.70
N ASP A 188 9.43 10.83 20.90
CA ASP A 188 10.02 10.18 22.08
C ASP A 188 9.56 8.72 22.29
N ILE A 189 9.15 8.04 21.22
CA ILE A 189 8.75 6.62 21.25
C ILE A 189 9.92 5.76 20.78
N SER A 190 10.30 4.79 21.60
CA SER A 190 11.37 3.83 21.28
C SER A 190 10.83 2.65 20.50
N VAL A 191 11.29 2.48 19.26
CA VAL A 191 11.00 1.34 18.38
C VAL A 191 12.31 0.79 17.82
N GLY A 192 12.37 -0.53 17.61
CA GLY A 192 13.45 -1.16 16.85
C GLY A 192 13.58 -0.57 15.43
N PRO A 193 14.71 -0.79 14.75
CA PRO A 193 14.87 -0.43 13.34
C PRO A 193 13.65 -0.86 12.51
N THR A 194 13.03 0.08 11.81
CA THR A 194 11.79 -0.16 11.03
C THR A 194 11.75 0.78 9.84
N MET A 195 11.72 0.22 8.63
CA MET A 195 11.73 0.95 7.36
C MET A 195 10.67 0.37 6.44
N LEU A 196 9.77 1.22 5.93
CA LEU A 196 8.86 0.85 4.85
C LEU A 196 9.42 1.35 3.52
N CYS A 197 9.64 0.44 2.58
CA CYS A 197 10.12 0.78 1.25
C CYS A 197 9.03 0.55 0.20
N LEU A 198 8.86 1.52 -0.69
CA LEU A 198 7.87 1.47 -1.77
C LEU A 198 8.58 1.35 -3.12
N PHE A 199 8.37 0.21 -3.78
CA PHE A 199 9.00 -0.14 -5.04
C PHE A 199 7.98 -0.68 -6.05
N GLY A 200 8.35 -0.80 -7.31
CA GLY A 200 7.53 -1.54 -8.26
C GLY A 200 7.96 -1.43 -9.71
N VAL A 201 7.53 -2.43 -10.47
CA VAL A 201 7.59 -2.47 -11.93
C VAL A 201 6.20 -2.09 -12.46
N PRO A 202 6.01 -0.89 -13.05
CA PRO A 202 4.69 -0.42 -13.47
C PRO A 202 3.92 -1.39 -14.38
N GLU A 203 4.63 -2.06 -15.29
CA GLU A 203 4.05 -2.99 -16.28
C GLU A 203 3.49 -4.25 -15.61
N VAL A 204 4.23 -4.80 -14.64
CA VAL A 204 3.81 -5.98 -13.88
C VAL A 204 2.65 -5.61 -12.94
N GLY A 205 2.70 -4.42 -12.33
CA GLY A 205 1.59 -3.91 -11.54
C GLY A 205 0.31 -3.73 -12.36
N ALA A 206 0.43 -3.21 -13.59
CA ALA A 206 -0.69 -3.04 -14.51
C ALA A 206 -1.35 -4.38 -14.85
N GLU A 207 -0.57 -5.42 -15.15
CA GLU A 207 -1.09 -6.76 -15.40
C GLU A 207 -1.87 -7.31 -14.18
N ALA A 208 -1.32 -7.15 -12.98
CA ALA A 208 -1.96 -7.62 -11.75
C ALA A 208 -3.26 -6.85 -11.41
N MET A 209 -3.31 -5.57 -11.74
CA MET A 209 -4.45 -4.69 -11.44
C MET A 209 -5.54 -4.69 -12.52
N TYR A 210 -5.27 -5.24 -13.71
CA TYR A 210 -6.11 -5.10 -14.90
C TYR A 210 -7.60 -5.38 -14.67
N ASP A 211 -7.93 -6.49 -14.01
CA ASP A 211 -9.31 -6.86 -13.66
C ASP A 211 -9.56 -6.83 -12.13
N ALA A 212 -8.69 -6.12 -11.39
CA ALA A 212 -8.67 -6.11 -9.93
C ALA A 212 -8.15 -4.78 -9.34
N THR A 213 -8.54 -3.64 -9.90
CA THR A 213 -7.96 -2.31 -9.63
C THR A 213 -7.81 -1.94 -8.16
N LYS A 214 -8.76 -2.34 -7.29
CA LYS A 214 -8.78 -2.03 -5.84
C LYS A 214 -7.53 -2.56 -5.11
N ILE A 215 -6.86 -3.60 -5.62
CA ILE A 215 -5.59 -4.09 -5.04
C ILE A 215 -4.47 -3.02 -5.08
N GLY A 216 -4.63 -1.96 -5.88
CA GLY A 216 -3.76 -0.78 -5.89
C GLY A 216 -3.74 0.03 -4.60
N LEU A 217 -4.64 -0.27 -3.64
CA LEU A 217 -4.61 0.29 -2.29
C LEU A 217 -3.48 -0.34 -1.46
N ASP A 218 -3.45 -1.66 -1.39
CA ASP A 218 -2.61 -2.40 -0.43
C ASP A 218 -1.42 -3.10 -1.11
N ALA A 219 -1.65 -3.82 -2.21
CA ALA A 219 -0.61 -4.64 -2.84
C ALA A 219 0.30 -3.85 -3.78
N PHE A 220 -0.14 -2.68 -4.29
CA PHE A 220 0.65 -1.87 -5.24
C PHE A 220 0.76 -0.40 -4.84
N CYS A 221 1.87 0.29 -5.12
CA CYS A 221 3.19 -0.27 -5.44
C CYS A 221 3.64 -1.23 -4.32
N GLN A 222 4.61 -2.10 -4.61
CA GLN A 222 5.08 -3.11 -3.64
C GLN A 222 5.55 -2.41 -2.36
N LYS A 223 4.92 -2.77 -1.25
CA LYS A 223 5.20 -2.28 0.09
C LYS A 223 6.05 -3.34 0.79
N VAL A 224 7.33 -3.05 0.97
CA VAL A 224 8.29 -3.95 1.61
C VAL A 224 8.71 -3.33 2.93
N LEU A 225 8.22 -3.89 4.03
CA LEU A 225 8.61 -3.52 5.38
C LEU A 225 9.85 -4.32 5.77
N VAL A 226 10.90 -3.64 6.23
CA VAL A 226 12.06 -4.24 6.88
C VAL A 226 12.05 -3.81 8.33
N TYR A 227 12.14 -4.74 9.28
CA TYR A 227 12.18 -4.41 10.69
C TYR A 227 13.04 -5.39 11.49
N GLU A 228 13.62 -4.91 12.59
CA GLU A 228 14.31 -5.74 13.59
C GLU A 228 13.41 -5.85 14.82
N ASP A 229 13.03 -7.08 15.17
CA ASP A 229 12.16 -7.39 16.30
C ASP A 229 12.88 -7.25 17.66
N PRO A 230 12.15 -7.32 18.80
CA PRO A 230 12.75 -7.20 20.12
C PRO A 230 13.78 -8.28 20.49
N ASP A 231 13.75 -9.44 19.83
CA ASP A 231 14.70 -10.54 20.03
C ASP A 231 15.96 -10.37 19.16
N GLY A 232 16.00 -9.32 18.32
CA GLY A 232 17.09 -9.01 17.40
C GLY A 232 16.98 -9.70 16.04
N GLY A 233 15.87 -10.41 15.78
CA GLY A 233 15.59 -11.02 14.48
C GLY A 233 15.20 -9.96 13.45
N VAL A 234 15.75 -10.04 12.24
CA VAL A 234 15.44 -9.10 11.16
C VAL A 234 14.45 -9.75 10.21
N HIS A 235 13.37 -9.05 9.90
CA HIS A 235 12.26 -9.54 9.10
C HIS A 235 11.99 -8.64 7.91
N VAL A 236 11.57 -9.26 6.81
CA VAL A 236 11.10 -8.58 5.61
C VAL A 236 9.69 -9.05 5.28
N ALA A 237 8.74 -8.12 5.33
CA ALA A 237 7.34 -8.38 5.11
C ALA A 237 6.79 -7.62 3.90
N CYS A 238 5.90 -8.25 3.13
CA CYS A 238 5.18 -7.62 2.03
C CYS A 238 3.77 -8.20 1.85
N ASN A 239 2.94 -7.52 1.06
CA ASN A 239 1.57 -7.92 0.78
C ASN A 239 1.51 -8.99 -0.33
N ASP A 240 0.81 -10.09 -0.08
CA ASP A 240 0.47 -11.09 -1.10
C ASP A 240 -0.66 -10.58 -2.01
N ALA A 241 -0.31 -10.17 -3.23
CA ALA A 241 -1.28 -9.67 -4.21
C ALA A 241 -2.43 -10.65 -4.51
N THR A 242 -2.21 -11.96 -4.41
CA THR A 242 -3.25 -12.97 -4.65
C THR A 242 -4.32 -12.93 -3.57
N LYS A 243 -3.93 -12.71 -2.31
CA LYS A 243 -4.86 -12.61 -1.18
C LYS A 243 -5.72 -11.35 -1.24
N PHE A 244 -5.17 -10.23 -1.71
CA PHE A 244 -5.96 -9.03 -1.95
C PHE A 244 -6.89 -9.17 -3.17
N GLY A 245 -6.51 -9.91 -4.19
CA GLY A 245 -7.41 -10.31 -5.29
C GLY A 245 -8.59 -11.13 -4.76
N GLU A 246 -8.32 -12.17 -3.97
CA GLU A 246 -9.37 -12.98 -3.33
C GLU A 246 -10.30 -12.12 -2.44
N LEU A 247 -9.74 -11.24 -1.62
CA LEU A 247 -10.49 -10.38 -0.70
C LEU A 247 -11.44 -9.42 -1.42
N TYR A 248 -10.96 -8.76 -2.48
CA TYR A 248 -11.71 -7.69 -3.14
C TYR A 248 -12.58 -8.18 -4.30
N TYR A 249 -12.18 -9.29 -4.94
CA TYR A 249 -12.78 -9.74 -6.19
C TYR A 249 -13.22 -11.22 -6.16
N GLY A 250 -12.94 -11.96 -5.08
CA GLY A 250 -13.25 -13.38 -4.96
C GLY A 250 -12.44 -14.28 -5.89
N LYS A 251 -11.40 -13.74 -6.55
CA LYS A 251 -10.57 -14.44 -7.53
C LYS A 251 -9.16 -13.86 -7.59
N THR A 252 -8.25 -14.63 -8.16
CA THR A 252 -6.89 -14.19 -8.47
C THR A 252 -6.64 -14.25 -9.98
N ASN A 253 -5.80 -13.35 -10.52
CA ASN A 253 -5.36 -13.37 -11.92
C ASN A 253 -3.87 -13.76 -12.07
N GLU A 254 -3.43 -14.04 -13.29
CA GLU A 254 -2.04 -14.46 -13.57
C GLU A 254 -1.00 -13.40 -13.17
N GLY A 255 -1.30 -12.11 -13.37
CA GLY A 255 -0.42 -11.01 -12.98
C GLY A 255 -0.14 -11.00 -11.47
N GLN A 256 -1.17 -11.21 -10.65
CA GLN A 256 -1.05 -11.29 -9.20
C GLN A 256 -0.21 -12.50 -8.76
N VAL A 257 -0.38 -13.66 -9.42
CA VAL A 257 0.44 -14.85 -9.16
C VAL A 257 1.90 -14.59 -9.52
N LYS A 258 2.17 -13.99 -10.68
CA LYS A 258 3.53 -13.60 -11.10
C LYS A 258 4.18 -12.67 -10.08
N VAL A 259 3.48 -11.64 -9.64
CA VAL A 259 3.96 -10.69 -8.62
C VAL A 259 4.30 -11.41 -7.32
N LYS A 260 3.39 -12.26 -6.81
CA LYS A 260 3.62 -13.03 -5.59
C LYS A 260 4.90 -13.86 -5.70
N ILE A 261 5.07 -14.60 -6.82
CA ILE A 261 6.24 -15.45 -7.04
C ILE A 261 7.51 -14.62 -7.11
N GLN A 262 7.52 -13.54 -7.90
CA GLN A 262 8.67 -12.66 -8.07
C GLN A 262 9.08 -12.02 -6.74
N MET A 263 8.13 -11.50 -5.97
CA MET A 263 8.40 -10.90 -4.67
C MET A 263 8.91 -11.93 -3.66
N THR A 264 8.25 -13.08 -3.56
CA THR A 264 8.68 -14.13 -2.62
C THR A 264 10.10 -14.59 -2.94
N LEU A 265 10.36 -14.99 -4.19
CA LEU A 265 11.68 -15.48 -4.60
C LEU A 265 12.75 -14.38 -4.53
N GLY A 266 12.43 -13.17 -5.00
CA GLY A 266 13.36 -12.05 -4.98
C GLY A 266 13.78 -11.67 -3.57
N LEU A 267 12.81 -11.51 -2.66
CA LEU A 267 13.07 -11.19 -1.27
C LEU A 267 13.83 -12.31 -0.57
N THR A 268 13.40 -13.57 -0.70
CA THR A 268 14.12 -14.72 -0.11
C THR A 268 15.57 -14.76 -0.59
N ASN A 269 15.81 -14.68 -1.90
CA ASN A 269 17.18 -14.70 -2.44
C ASN A 269 18.02 -13.51 -2.00
N ALA A 270 17.39 -12.34 -1.81
CA ALA A 270 18.09 -11.15 -1.37
C ALA A 270 18.55 -11.28 0.09
N VAL A 271 17.74 -11.86 0.98
CA VAL A 271 17.92 -11.75 2.44
C VAL A 271 18.29 -13.05 3.14
N THR A 272 18.37 -14.17 2.43
CA THR A 272 18.83 -15.45 2.99
C THR A 272 20.18 -15.87 2.40
N ASN A 273 20.97 -16.61 3.18
CA ASN A 273 22.23 -17.20 2.73
C ASN A 273 21.95 -18.58 2.12
N PRO A 274 22.27 -18.80 0.83
CA PRO A 274 22.04 -20.10 0.18
C PRO A 274 22.93 -21.24 0.71
N GLU A 275 23.91 -20.93 1.57
CA GLU A 275 24.82 -21.89 2.20
C GLU A 275 24.43 -22.28 3.64
N LYS A 276 23.38 -21.65 4.20
CA LYS A 276 22.72 -22.11 5.42
C LYS A 276 21.69 -23.18 5.08
#